data_AF-A0A2P7SC13-F1
#
_entry.id   AF-A0A2P7SC13-F1
#
_cell.length_a   1.000
_cell.length_b   1.000
_cell.length_c   1.000
_cell.angle_alpha   90.00
_cell.angle_beta   90.00
_cell.angle_gamma   90.00
#
_symmetry.space_group_name_H-M   'P 1'
#
loop_
_entity.id
_entity.type
_entity.pdbx_description
1 polymer ?
#
loop_
_entity_poly.entity_id
_entity_poly.type
_entity_poly.pdbx_seq_one_letter_code
_entity_poly.pdbx_strand_id
1 'polypeptide(L)'
;MEVFSAVVFDETLHFLTLPDGKTDEGWGVAGIEGLLDKYLDDDAELAKHFFRRVDQLYPGGYDMTVKIRGANLYDIRLSQGGETEIYPNRFVFFES
;
A
#
# COMPACT_ATOMS: atom_id res chain seq x y z
N MET A 1 3.34 1.59 10.80
CA MET A 1 2.24 2.26 10.08
C MET A 1 1.40 1.18 9.39
N GLU A 2 0.17 1.51 9.02
CA GLU A 2 -0.71 0.63 8.26
C GLU A 2 -1.31 1.41 7.11
N VAL A 3 -1.34 0.82 5.91
CA VAL A 3 -2.04 1.37 4.76
C VAL A 3 -3.27 0.52 4.50
N PHE A 4 -4.42 1.18 4.47
CA PHE A 4 -5.67 0.62 3.96
C PHE A 4 -5.98 1.28 2.61
N SER A 5 -6.34 0.50 1.61
CA SER A 5 -6.69 0.98 0.27
C SER A 5 -8.12 0.53 -0.01
N ALA A 6 -8.90 1.43 -0.59
CA ALA A 6 -10.28 1.16 -0.99
C ALA A 6 -10.60 1.78 -2.34
N VAL A 7 -11.50 1.16 -3.08
CA VAL A 7 -12.04 1.73 -4.31
C VAL A 7 -13.13 2.74 -3.97
N VAL A 8 -12.94 3.99 -4.39
CA VAL A 8 -13.91 5.07 -4.24
C VAL A 8 -14.28 5.55 -5.63
N PHE A 9 -15.53 5.30 -6.03
CA PHE A 9 -16.02 5.44 -7.41
C PHE A 9 -15.23 4.54 -8.38
N ASP A 10 -14.26 5.08 -9.09
CA ASP A 10 -13.42 4.43 -10.09
C ASP A 10 -11.92 4.57 -9.79
N GLU A 11 -11.55 5.17 -8.67
CA GLU A 11 -10.16 5.39 -8.27
C GLU A 11 -9.85 4.75 -6.91
N THR A 12 -8.59 4.36 -6.72
CA THR A 12 -8.11 3.82 -5.44
C THR A 12 -7.70 4.95 -4.51
N LEU A 13 -8.27 5.00 -3.30
CA LEU A 13 -7.87 5.89 -2.22
C LEU A 13 -7.07 5.10 -1.18
N HIS A 14 -5.90 5.62 -0.82
CA HIS A 14 -5.05 5.06 0.23
C HIS A 14 -5.16 5.87 1.51
N PHE A 15 -5.33 5.18 2.64
CA PHE A 15 -5.35 5.70 3.99
C PHE A 15 -4.12 5.19 4.75
N LEU A 16 -3.22 6.07 5.16
CA LEU A 16 -2.04 5.73 5.96
C LEU A 16 -2.31 6.08 7.43
N THR A 17 -2.43 5.05 8.27
CA THR A 17 -2.55 5.19 9.73
C THR A 17 -1.18 5.14 10.38
N LEU A 18 -0.83 6.24 11.06
CA LEU A 18 0.42 6.44 11.79
C LEU A 18 0.40 5.74 13.16
N PRO A 19 1.55 5.54 13.82
CA PRO A 19 1.60 4.90 15.14
C PRO A 19 0.85 5.64 16.25
N ASP A 20 0.62 6.95 16.08
CA ASP A 20 -0.15 7.79 17.01
C ASP A 20 -1.67 7.75 16.75
N GLY A 21 -2.11 6.98 15.75
CA GLY A 21 -3.51 6.81 15.37
C GLY A 21 -4.04 7.89 14.43
N LYS A 22 -3.23 8.87 14.00
CA LYS A 22 -3.62 9.78 12.93
C LYS A 22 -3.65 9.07 11.59
N THR A 23 -4.55 9.52 10.72
CA THR A 23 -4.69 9.01 9.35
C THR A 23 -4.54 10.16 8.37
N ASP A 24 -3.66 9.98 7.39
CA ASP A 24 -3.59 10.81 6.19
C ASP A 24 -4.04 9.99 4.98
N GLU A 25 -4.52 10.67 3.93
CA GLU A 25 -5.04 10.01 2.73
C GLU A 25 -4.40 10.54 1.45
N GLY A 26 -4.38 9.70 0.41
CA GLY A 26 -3.77 10.00 -0.88
C GLY A 26 -4.37 9.18 -2.03
N TRP A 27 -4.70 9.86 -3.12
CA TRP A 27 -5.29 9.25 -4.31
C TRP A 27 -4.25 8.57 -5.20
N GLY A 28 -4.52 7.31 -5.54
CA GLY A 28 -3.71 6.48 -6.42
C GLY A 28 -2.24 6.40 -6.02
N VAL A 29 -1.42 5.95 -6.97
CA VAL A 29 0.02 5.75 -6.79
C VAL A 29 0.73 7.03 -6.34
N ALA A 30 0.43 8.17 -6.97
CA ALA A 30 1.07 9.44 -6.61
C ALA A 30 0.75 9.88 -5.17
N GLY A 31 -0.50 9.66 -4.73
CA GLY A 31 -0.93 9.96 -3.38
C GLY A 31 -0.20 9.13 -2.35
N ILE A 32 -0.17 7.79 -2.51
CA ILE A 32 0.53 6.94 -1.55
C ILE A 32 2.04 7.17 -1.55
N GLU A 33 2.67 7.43 -2.70
CA GLU A 33 4.09 7.78 -2.76
C GLU A 33 4.40 9.05 -1.97
N GLY A 34 3.57 10.09 -2.10
CA GLY A 34 3.71 11.32 -1.32
C GLY A 34 3.54 11.11 0.19
N LEU A 35 2.64 10.21 0.60
CA LEU A 35 2.48 9.83 2.01
C LEU A 35 3.70 9.07 2.54
N LEU A 36 4.24 8.15 1.73
CA LEU A 36 5.44 7.40 2.09
C LEU A 36 6.63 8.35 2.23
N ASP A 37 6.85 9.26 1.29
CA ASP A 37 7.92 10.27 1.35
C ASP A 37 7.79 11.22 2.54
N LYS A 38 6.56 11.48 2.99
CA LYS A 38 6.30 12.37 4.13
C LYS A 38 6.57 11.71 5.48
N TYR A 39 6.36 10.39 5.60
CA TYR A 39 6.30 9.72 6.89
C TYR A 39 7.29 8.57 7.09
N LEU A 40 7.97 8.11 6.05
CA LEU A 40 9.09 7.18 6.17
C LEU A 40 10.40 7.96 6.16
N ASP A 41 11.15 7.85 7.26
CA ASP A 41 12.51 8.41 7.37
C ASP A 41 13.55 7.58 6.58
N ASP A 42 13.25 6.30 6.32
CA ASP A 42 14.10 5.36 5.58
C ASP A 42 13.79 5.40 4.07
N ASP A 43 14.65 4.77 3.25
CA ASP A 43 14.43 4.56 1.82
C ASP A 43 13.12 3.80 1.56
N ALA A 44 12.08 4.53 1.16
CA ALA A 44 10.75 4.01 0.88
C ALA A 44 10.61 3.37 -0.51
N GLU A 45 11.67 3.30 -1.34
CA GLU A 45 11.54 2.88 -2.74
C GLU A 45 10.97 1.48 -2.91
N LEU A 46 11.31 0.53 -2.02
CA LEU A 46 10.70 -0.81 -2.06
C LEU A 46 9.18 -0.74 -1.88
N ALA A 47 8.70 0.08 -0.94
CA ALA A 47 7.28 0.27 -0.70
C ALA A 47 6.62 0.94 -1.91
N LYS A 48 7.22 2.01 -2.45
CA LYS A 48 6.70 2.69 -3.65
C LYS A 48 6.60 1.74 -4.85
N HIS A 49 7.64 0.96 -5.11
CA HIS A 49 7.64 -0.05 -6.17
C HIS A 49 6.53 -1.09 -5.99
N PHE A 50 6.28 -1.53 -4.76
CA PHE A 50 5.16 -2.42 -4.47
C PHE A 50 3.82 -1.78 -4.85
N PHE A 51 3.53 -0.55 -4.40
CA PHE A 51 2.26 0.12 -4.73
C PHE A 51 2.10 0.38 -6.23
N ARG A 52 3.17 0.81 -6.92
CA ARG A 52 3.20 0.90 -8.40
C ARG A 52 2.83 -0.42 -9.06
N ARG A 53 3.37 -1.53 -8.54
CA ARG A 53 3.15 -2.86 -9.13
C ARG A 53 1.73 -3.36 -8.89
N VAL A 54 1.17 -3.15 -7.70
CA VAL A 54 -0.22 -3.49 -7.40
C VAL A 54 -1.15 -2.70 -8.32
N ASP A 55 -0.97 -1.39 -8.44
CA ASP A 55 -1.79 -0.56 -9.32
C ASP A 55 -1.77 -1.01 -10.79
N GLN A 56 -0.59 -1.37 -11.31
CA GLN A 56 -0.44 -1.93 -12.66
C GLN A 56 -1.16 -3.27 -12.87
N LEU A 57 -1.17 -4.13 -11.85
CA LEU A 57 -1.80 -5.45 -11.91
C LEU A 57 -3.32 -5.38 -11.72
N TYR A 58 -3.80 -4.36 -11.01
CA TYR A 58 -5.19 -4.23 -10.59
C TYR A 58 -5.79 -2.86 -11.00
N PRO A 59 -5.84 -2.52 -12.30
CA PRO A 59 -6.26 -1.20 -12.79
C PRO A 59 -7.75 -0.89 -12.59
N GLY A 60 -8.57 -1.89 -12.23
CA GLY A 60 -9.99 -1.71 -11.90
C GLY A 60 -10.25 -1.38 -10.44
N GLY A 61 -9.19 -1.06 -9.68
CA GLY A 61 -9.25 -0.88 -8.23
C GLY A 61 -9.12 -2.20 -7.47
N TYR A 62 -8.74 -2.06 -6.21
CA TYR A 62 -8.49 -3.15 -5.28
C TYR A 62 -8.69 -2.65 -3.84
N ASP A 63 -9.11 -3.55 -2.96
CA ASP A 63 -9.04 -3.31 -1.53
C ASP A 63 -7.74 -3.93 -1.00
N MET A 64 -6.99 -3.20 -0.19
CA MET A 64 -5.73 -3.71 0.34
C MET A 64 -5.49 -3.25 1.77
N THR A 65 -4.94 -4.14 2.59
CA THR A 65 -4.31 -3.77 3.85
C THR A 65 -2.86 -4.21 3.83
N VAL A 66 -1.94 -3.32 4.19
CA VAL A 66 -0.51 -3.64 4.35
C VAL A 66 0.06 -2.93 5.56
N LYS A 67 0.89 -3.64 6.33
CA LYS A 67 1.65 -3.05 7.43
C LYS A 67 3.04 -2.67 6.98
N ILE A 68 3.47 -1.48 7.41
CA ILE A 68 4.78 -0.94 7.10
C ILE A 68 5.58 -0.81 8.40
N ARG A 69 6.77 -1.42 8.43
CA ARG A 69 7.73 -1.37 9.55
C ARG A 69 9.13 -1.01 9.00
N GLY A 70 9.58 0.22 9.25
CA GLY A 70 10.70 0.80 8.49
C GLY A 70 10.36 0.81 7.00
N ALA A 71 11.33 0.52 6.13
CA ALA A 71 11.12 0.36 4.68
C ALA A 71 10.47 -0.97 4.22
N ASN A 72 10.02 -1.83 5.15
CA ASN A 72 9.55 -3.18 4.81
C ASN A 72 8.03 -3.34 4.94
N LEU A 73 7.46 -4.17 4.07
CA LEU A 73 6.03 -4.48 4.00
C LEU A 73 5.74 -5.86 4.62
N TYR A 74 4.64 -5.95 5.36
CA TYR A 74 4.19 -7.15 6.08
C TYR A 74 2.67 -7.25 6.05
N ASP A 75 2.15 -8.45 6.37
CA ASP A 75 0.73 -8.70 6.55
C ASP A 75 -0.13 -8.16 5.38
N ILE A 76 0.33 -8.35 4.14
CA ILE A 76 -0.37 -7.85 2.95
C ILE A 76 -1.62 -8.70 2.74
N ARG A 77 -2.76 -8.04 2.63
CA ARG A 77 -4.04 -8.63 2.24
C ARG A 77 -4.55 -7.82 1.08
N LEU A 78 -4.75 -8.47 -0.05
CA LEU A 78 -5.23 -7.84 -1.27
C LEU A 78 -6.51 -8.55 -1.71
N SER A 79 -7.55 -7.78 -1.97
CA SER A 79 -8.85 -8.30 -2.40
C SER A 79 -9.30 -7.63 -3.68
N GLN A 80 -9.69 -8.43 -4.67
CA GLN A 80 -10.30 -7.97 -5.92
C GLN A 80 -11.38 -8.97 -6.36
N GLY A 81 -12.55 -8.48 -6.77
CA GLY A 81 -13.59 -9.34 -7.35
C GLY A 81 -14.12 -10.44 -6.43
N GLY A 82 -13.97 -10.30 -5.11
CA GLY A 82 -14.34 -11.30 -4.11
C GLY A 82 -13.26 -12.34 -3.80
N GLU A 83 -12.15 -12.35 -4.55
CA GLU A 83 -10.96 -13.15 -4.23
C GLU A 83 -10.05 -12.37 -3.28
N THR A 84 -9.37 -13.07 -2.36
CA THR A 84 -8.44 -12.46 -1.40
C THR A 84 -7.14 -13.24 -1.34
N GLU A 85 -6.04 -12.55 -1.64
CA GLU A 85 -4.69 -13.05 -1.49
C GLU A 85 -4.08 -12.55 -0.18
N ILE A 86 -3.43 -13.46 0.56
CA ILE A 86 -2.85 -13.15 1.88
C ILE A 86 -1.37 -13.50 1.86
N TYR A 87 -0.54 -12.50 2.10
CA TYR A 87 0.91 -12.63 2.25
C TYR A 87 1.30 -12.24 3.68
N PRO A 88 1.33 -13.22 4.62
CA PRO A 88 1.50 -12.94 6.05
C PRO A 88 2.95 -12.60 6.43
N ASN A 89 3.90 -12.88 5.54
CA ASN A 89 5.32 -12.71 5.81
C ASN A 89 5.84 -11.38 5.27
N ARG A 90 7.10 -11.05 5.61
CA ARG A 90 7.83 -9.95 5.00
C ARG A 90 7.80 -10.10 3.48
N PHE A 91 7.39 -9.04 2.78
CA PHE A 91 7.55 -8.98 1.33
C PHE A 91 9.04 -8.83 0.98
N VAL A 92 9.54 -9.74 0.15
CA VAL A 92 10.91 -9.68 -0.39
C VAL A 92 10.76 -9.54 -1.89
N PHE A 93 11.13 -8.37 -2.41
CA PHE A 93 11.15 -8.12 -3.84
C PHE A 93 12.38 -8.82 -4.44
N PHE A 94 12.18 -9.80 -5.30
CA PHE A 94 13.24 -10.32 -6.17
C PHE A 94 13.06 -9.68 -7.54
N GLU A 95 14.06 -8.95 -8.03
CA GLU A 95 14.11 -8.56 -9.44
C GLU A 95 14.21 -9.85 -10.27
N SER A 96 13.21 -10.10 -11.12
CA SER A 96 13.26 -11.13 -12.16
C SER A 96 13.07 -10.51 -13.52
#